data_AF-A0A2A4YWQ2-F1
#
_entry.id   AF-A0A2A4YWQ2-F1
#
_cell.length_a   1.000
_cell.length_b   1.000
_cell.length_c   1.000
_cell.angle_alpha   90.00
_cell.angle_beta   90.00
_cell.angle_gamma   90.00
#
_symmetry.space_group_name_H-M   'P 1'
#
loop_
_entity.id
_entity.type
_entity.pdbx_description
1 polymer ?
#
loop_
_entity_poly.entity_id
_entity_poly.type
_entity_poly.pdbx_seq_one_letter_code
_entity_poly.pdbx_strand_id
1 'polypeptide(L)' 'MSKKKQRKTQEIEAYAAFDGRSNILYATIKSSKEASADTLRKFNPPVEGYSYAFKVLPIRISVDLNAQHEIDFEE' A
#
# COMPACT_ATOMS: atom_id res chain seq x y z
N MET A 1 22.06 -23.76 -22.58
CA MET A 1 20.80 -22.98 -22.58
C MET A 1 20.56 -22.43 -21.18
N SER A 2 20.68 -21.12 -20.99
CA SER A 2 20.47 -20.49 -19.68
C SER A 2 18.98 -20.55 -19.33
N LYS A 3 18.61 -21.24 -18.24
CA LYS A 3 17.24 -21.29 -17.73
C LYS A 3 16.87 -19.87 -17.27
N LYS A 4 16.02 -19.18 -18.04
CA LYS A 4 15.37 -17.94 -17.58
C LYS A 4 14.58 -18.27 -16.32
N LYS A 5 15.06 -17.81 -15.16
CA LYS A 5 14.38 -17.93 -13.86
C LYS A 5 13.03 -17.21 -14.01
N GLN A 6 11.92 -17.95 -14.06
CA GLN A 6 10.58 -17.36 -14.08
C GLN A 6 10.41 -16.57 -12.78
N ARG A 7 10.24 -15.24 -12.90
CA ARG A 7 9.87 -14.40 -11.76
C ARG A 7 8.47 -14.82 -11.32
N LYS A 8 8.33 -15.29 -10.08
CA LYS A 8 7.05 -15.61 -9.47
C LYS A 8 6.56 -14.32 -8.83
N THR A 9 5.80 -13.53 -9.58
CA THR A 9 5.16 -12.31 -9.07
C THR A 9 3.72 -12.60 -8.72
N GLN A 10 3.28 -12.18 -7.53
CA GLN A 10 1.88 -12.18 -7.13
C GLN A 10 1.33 -10.76 -7.20
N GLU A 11 0.20 -10.57 -7.88
CA GLU A 11 -0.52 -9.30 -7.90
C GLU A 11 -1.65 -9.34 -6.87
N ILE A 12 -1.76 -8.27 -6.07
CA ILE A 12 -2.76 -8.12 -5.03
C ILE A 12 -3.52 -6.82 -5.28
N GLU A 13 -4.85 -6.90 -5.34
CA GLU A 13 -5.72 -5.73 -5.35
C GLU A 13 -5.88 -5.20 -3.92
N ALA A 14 -5.68 -3.90 -3.77
CA ALA A 14 -5.76 -3.22 -2.48
C ALA A 14 -6.28 -1.79 -2.66
N TYR A 15 -6.42 -1.07 -1.56
CA TYR A 15 -6.79 0.33 -1.51
C TYR A 15 -5.78 1.11 -0.69
N ALA A 16 -5.48 2.34 -1.11
CA ALA A 16 -4.62 3.26 -0.37
C ALA A 16 -5.22 4.67 -0.37
N ALA A 17 -4.91 5.43 0.67
CA ALA A 17 -5.27 6.83 0.76
C ALA A 17 -4.15 7.70 0.19
N PHE A 18 -4.55 8.74 -0.53
CA PHE A 18 -3.68 9.70 -1.18
C PHE A 18 -4.02 11.12 -0.72
N ASP A 19 -3.00 11.95 -0.52
CA ASP A 19 -3.20 13.39 -0.32
C ASP A 19 -3.51 14.12 -1.64
N GLY A 20 -3.75 15.43 -1.57
CA GLY A 20 -4.03 16.27 -2.74
C GLY A 20 -2.88 16.37 -3.75
N ARG A 21 -1.69 15.88 -3.40
CA ARG A 21 -0.49 15.81 -4.25
C ARG A 21 -0.22 14.39 -4.76
N SER A 22 -1.14 13.46 -4.50
CA SER A 22 -1.03 12.04 -4.84
C SER A 22 0.09 11.30 -4.11
N ASN A 23 0.50 11.76 -2.93
CA ASN A 23 1.39 10.98 -2.06
C ASN A 23 0.57 9.91 -1.33
N ILE A 24 1.09 8.67 -1.28
CA ILE A 24 0.49 7.60 -0.47
C ILE A 24 0.65 7.95 1.00
N LEU A 25 -0.45 7.87 1.73
CA LEU A 25 -0.47 8.12 3.17
C LEU A 25 -0.12 6.86 3.95
N TYR A 26 0.69 7.06 4.99
CA TYR A 26 1.24 5.98 5.79
C TYR A 26 0.17 5.02 6.32
N ALA A 27 0.50 3.73 6.33
CA ALA A 27 -0.33 2.63 6.84
C ALA A 27 -1.70 2.43 6.17
N THR A 28 -2.04 3.14 5.09
CA THR A 28 -3.40 3.08 4.50
C THR A 28 -3.62 1.96 3.47
N ILE A 29 -2.58 1.19 3.14
CA ILE A 29 -2.70 0.04 2.23
C ILE A 29 -3.52 -1.07 2.91
N LYS A 30 -4.75 -1.31 2.44
CA LYS A 30 -5.68 -2.31 2.99
C LYS A 30 -6.42 -3.05 1.89
N SER A 31 -7.02 -4.19 2.21
CA SER A 31 -7.79 -5.00 1.27
C SER A 31 -9.13 -4.36 0.86
N SER A 32 -9.67 -3.43 1.64
CA SER A 32 -10.91 -2.72 1.32
C SER A 32 -10.76 -1.21 1.45
N LYS A 33 -11.65 -0.50 0.73
CA LYS A 33 -11.73 0.96 0.74
C LYS A 33 -12.07 1.50 2.14
N GLU A 34 -12.99 0.82 2.83
CA GLU A 34 -13.47 1.18 4.17
C GLU A 34 -12.33 1.05 5.19
N ALA A 35 -11.59 -0.06 5.17
CA ALA A 35 -10.47 -0.27 6.09
C ALA A 35 -9.35 0.75 5.85
N SER A 36 -9.10 1.11 4.59
CA SER A 36 -8.15 2.16 4.23
C SER A 36 -8.61 3.54 4.74
N ALA A 37 -9.89 3.87 4.59
CA ALA A 37 -10.49 5.10 5.11
C ALA A 37 -10.47 5.18 6.64
N ASP A 38 -10.73 4.08 7.35
CA ASP A 38 -10.67 4.04 8.81
C ASP A 38 -9.25 4.26 9.31
N THR A 39 -8.27 3.66 8.64
CA THR A 39 -6.86 3.84 8.94
C THR A 39 -6.41 5.28 8.67
N LEU A 40 -6.86 5.87 7.56
CA LEU A 40 -6.65 7.28 7.24
C LEU A 40 -7.15 8.18 8.36
N ARG A 41 -8.40 8.00 8.82
CA ARG A 41 -8.98 8.81 9.91
C ARG A 41 -8.20 8.68 11.21
N LYS A 42 -7.66 7.48 11.49
CA LYS A 42 -6.90 7.20 12.72
C LYS A 42 -5.53 7.88 12.73
N PHE A 43 -4.80 7.84 11.61
CA PHE A 43 -3.40 8.28 11.55
C PHE A 43 -3.20 9.66 10.91
N ASN A 44 -4.17 10.14 10.13
CA ASN A 44 -4.17 11.47 9.52
C ASN A 44 -5.51 12.17 9.77
N PRO A 45 -5.87 12.45 11.04
CA PRO A 45 -7.06 13.22 11.34
C PRO A 45 -6.94 14.63 10.71
N PRO A 46 -8.06 15.23 10.28
CA PRO A 46 -8.05 16.60 9.79
C PRO A 46 -7.58 17.55 10.89
N VAL A 47 -6.67 18.45 10.53
CA VAL A 47 -6.23 19.54 11.42
C VAL A 47 -7.29 20.64 11.37
N GLU A 48 -7.66 21.16 12.53
CA GLU A 48 -8.65 22.24 12.63
C GLU A 48 -8.22 23.45 11.77
N GLY A 49 -9.14 23.97 10.95
CA GLY A 49 -8.87 25.06 10.01
C GLY A 49 -8.18 24.67 8.69
N TYR A 50 -7.76 23.41 8.52
CA TYR A 50 -7.12 22.92 7.30
C TYR A 50 -7.88 21.76 6.68
N SER A 51 -8.44 21.97 5.47
CA SER A 51 -8.97 20.87 4.67
C SER A 51 -7.85 20.29 3.81
N TYR A 52 -7.45 19.05 4.12
CA TYR A 52 -6.63 18.26 3.23
C TYR A 52 -7.55 17.35 2.41
N ALA A 53 -7.60 17.58 1.10
CA ALA A 53 -8.36 16.72 0.21
C ALA A 53 -7.68 15.35 0.13
N PHE A 54 -8.31 14.34 0.73
CA PHE A 54 -7.86 12.96 0.65
C PHE A 54 -8.73 12.16 -0.30
N LYS A 55 -8.13 11.17 -0.97
CA LYS A 55 -8.87 10.20 -1.80
C LYS A 55 -8.40 8.80 -1.46
N VAL A 56 -9.34 7.88 -1.28
CA VAL A 56 -9.04 6.44 -1.23
C VAL A 56 -9.26 5.85 -2.61
N LEU A 57 -8.20 5.30 -3.18
CA LEU A 57 -8.19 4.76 -4.55
C LEU A 57 -7.73 3.30 -4.53
N PRO A 58 -8.24 2.47 -5.46
CA PRO A 58 -7.71 1.13 -5.66
C PRO A 58 -6.26 1.20 -6.19
N ILE A 59 -5.42 0.29 -5.73
CA ILE A 59 -4.04 0.10 -6.17
C ILE A 59 -3.79 -1.37 -6.46
N ARG A 60 -2.74 -1.65 -7.24
CA ARG A 60 -2.25 -3.00 -7.48
C ARG A 60 -0.83 -3.11 -6.96
N ILE A 61 -0.59 -4.11 -6.12
CA ILE A 61 0.73 -4.37 -5.51
C ILE A 61 1.26 -5.64 -6.13
N SER A 62 2.48 -5.59 -6.66
CA SER A 62 3.19 -6.76 -7.18
C SER A 62 4.28 -7.15 -6.19
N VAL A 63 4.21 -8.37 -5.66
CA VAL A 63 5.22 -8.93 -4.75
C VAL A 63 6.07 -9.92 -5.53
N ASP A 64 7.39 -9.74 -5.55
CA ASP A 64 8.32 -10.75 -6.07
C ASP A 64 8.57 -11.79 -4.98
N LEU A 65 7.97 -12.96 -5.14
CA LEU A 65 8.06 -14.06 -4.18
C LEU A 65 9.49 -14.65 -4.12
N ASN A 66 10.35 -14.37 -5.09
CA ASN A 66 11.73 -14.84 -5.05
C ASN A 66 12.62 -13.95 -4.17
N ALA A 67 12.23 -12.70 -3.91
CA ALA A 67 12.94 -11.79 -3.01
C ALA A 67 12.49 -11.97 -1.54
N GLN A 68 11.41 -12.72 -1.31
CA GLN A 68 10.82 -12.91 0.01
C GLN A 68 11.71 -13.75 0.95
N HIS A 69 12.67 -14.50 0.39
CA HIS A 69 13.66 -15.30 1.14
C HIS A 69 14.91 -14.50 1.58
N GLU A 70 15.03 -13.21 1.27
CA GLU A 70 16.17 -12.38 1.71
C GLU A 70 15.89 -11.58 2.99
N ILE A 71 14.70 -11.74 3.59
CA ILE A 71 14.34 -11.12 4.88
C ILE A 71 14.26 -12.24 5.92
N ASP A 72 15.41 -12.83 6.24
CA ASP A 72 15.56 -13.57 7.49
C ASP A 72 15.62 -12.53 8.60
N PHE A 73 14.58 -12.46 9.42
CA PHE A 73 14.67 -11.79 10.71
C PHE A 73 15.53 -12.68 11.58
N GLU A 74 16.81 -12.35 11.75
CA GLU A 74 17.63 -12.94 12.80
C GLU A 74 16.92 -12.68 14.14
N GLU A 75 16.52 -13.76 14.83
CA GLU A 75 16.01 -13.74 16.21
C GLU A 75 17.09 -13.36 17.23
#